data_AF-A0A8H5IP81-F1
#
_entry.id   AF-A0A8H5IP81-F1
#
_cell.length_a   1.000
_cell.length_b   1.000
_cell.length_c   1.000
_cell.angle_alpha   90.00
_cell.angle_beta   90.00
_cell.angle_gamma   90.00
#
_symmetry.space_group_name_H-M   'P 1'
#
loop_
_entity.id
_entity.type
_entity.pdbx_description
1 polymer ?
#
loop_
_entity_poly.entity_id
_entity_poly.type
_entity_poly.pdbx_seq_one_letter_code
_entity_poly.pdbx_strand_id
1 'polypeptide(L)'
;MARCPRHIHLTLSIVEASIASLASALSQGHINSVELTAKHLLRIAKYDRRTTQLNAMPVINIDVFDAAQASDQRRSTGKALGLLDGIPCTIKDSYKIQGMTVAAGSPAFKDLIANEDAFTVGKLRDAGAVFLGRTNMPPMAAGGMQRGVYGRAESPYNEAYLTAAFASGSSNGSATATTASFGVLGMDMFALLDVIVAADDKTSCDFWREQPFVKLPDVDSVRPKTFFDLSDLNALKGKRIGVPKMYIGGVDSDPDARKVHTRESVIGLWKQARMILEGLGATVVETDFPLVTEFEKPVGGESRSETPPHRNEIDMCQLMTYSWDDFLAANKDSNVATTLAQVESSTIFPHPPGCLPDRYDANDPLVRHTAVVAHIRNGRVPTYEVPNLGTGLQNLELKRKSAFEDWLGALELDMVVWPCNADVGKADADVNEESAKHAWLNGVLYSNGNCTIRQFGIPTVSVPMGVMSDTGMPVNLTFASKAYDDKNLFRYAYAFEKGSSLRQQPSRTPQLATDVIARSQERKDIGPSPPQLTMDATASVGGGERQLSIFGSVDEGELCELHVYLDGDELEDVKVNQGKWEVQVNTKEWRRSRPEELSVHDSSKSMVLALVKGKQGRSTASMIFI
;
A
#
# COMPACT_ATOMS: atom_id res chain seq x y z
N MET A 1 1.58 15.39 -49.13
CA MET A 1 1.88 16.22 -47.95
C MET A 1 2.63 15.36 -46.96
N ALA A 2 3.87 15.72 -46.65
CA ALA A 2 4.72 15.02 -45.70
C ALA A 2 4.12 15.10 -44.28
N ARG A 3 4.05 13.96 -43.57
CA ARG A 3 3.63 13.93 -42.17
C ARG A 3 4.67 14.66 -41.32
N CYS A 4 4.20 15.58 -40.48
CA CYS A 4 4.99 16.23 -39.44
C CYS A 4 5.63 15.16 -38.51
N PRO A 5 6.92 15.25 -38.14
CA PRO A 5 7.50 14.32 -37.18
C PRO A 5 6.80 14.52 -35.82
N ARG A 6 6.35 13.43 -35.19
CA ARG A 6 5.91 13.46 -33.79
C ARG A 6 7.10 13.97 -32.95
N HIS A 7 6.90 15.05 -32.20
CA HIS A 7 7.89 15.53 -31.24
C HIS A 7 8.29 14.37 -30.31
N ILE A 8 9.56 13.99 -30.34
CA ILE A 8 10.13 13.02 -29.40
C ILE A 8 10.09 13.70 -28.03
N HIS A 9 9.35 13.13 -27.07
CA HIS A 9 9.41 13.59 -25.69
C HIS A 9 10.82 13.32 -25.14
N LEU A 10 11.63 14.38 -25.04
CA LEU A 10 13.02 14.37 -24.56
C LEU A 10 13.15 14.09 -23.05
N THR A 11 12.04 13.86 -22.35
CA THR A 11 12.00 13.69 -20.90
C THR A 11 11.01 12.60 -20.48
N LEU A 12 11.24 12.02 -19.30
CA LEU A 12 10.35 11.10 -18.59
C LEU A 12 10.14 11.64 -17.18
N SER A 13 8.90 11.78 -16.72
CA SER A 13 8.61 12.05 -15.32
C SER A 13 8.60 10.74 -14.52
N ILE A 14 9.04 10.75 -13.26
CA ILE A 14 8.79 9.63 -12.34
C ILE A 14 7.34 9.56 -11.86
N VAL A 15 6.58 10.66 -12.00
CA VAL A 15 5.16 10.72 -11.66
C VAL A 15 4.37 9.94 -12.71
N GLU A 16 3.54 9.00 -12.26
CA GLU A 16 2.79 8.06 -13.13
C GLU A 16 3.69 7.17 -14.03
N ALA A 17 4.98 7.06 -13.72
CA ALA A 17 5.88 6.19 -14.47
C ALA A 17 5.65 4.72 -14.16
N SER A 18 5.43 3.92 -15.20
CA SER A 18 5.43 2.46 -15.10
C SER A 18 6.80 1.91 -14.67
N ILE A 19 6.82 0.74 -14.04
CA ILE A 19 8.05 -0.01 -13.73
C ILE A 19 8.85 -0.23 -15.02
N ALA A 20 8.18 -0.59 -16.12
CA ALA A 20 8.83 -0.80 -17.41
C ALA A 20 9.52 0.47 -17.95
N SER A 21 8.89 1.63 -17.82
CA SER A 21 9.46 2.92 -18.23
C SER A 21 10.72 3.28 -17.44
N LEU A 22 10.69 3.06 -16.12
CA LEU A 22 11.83 3.34 -15.24
C LEU A 22 12.96 2.33 -15.45
N ALA A 23 12.65 1.04 -15.56
CA ALA A 23 13.62 -0.01 -15.89
C ALA A 23 14.30 0.28 -17.25
N SER A 24 13.54 0.75 -18.24
CA SER A 24 14.08 1.19 -19.52
C SER A 24 15.04 2.37 -19.36
N ALA A 25 14.67 3.40 -18.59
CA ALA A 25 15.53 4.56 -18.34
C ALA A 25 16.85 4.18 -17.66
N LEU A 26 16.79 3.26 -16.67
CA LEU A 26 17.97 2.68 -16.02
C LEU A 26 18.84 1.91 -17.02
N SER A 27 18.24 1.06 -17.86
CA SER A 27 18.98 0.23 -18.83
C SER A 27 19.68 1.04 -19.93
N GLN A 28 19.10 2.19 -20.29
CA GLN A 28 19.61 3.11 -21.30
C GLN A 28 20.61 4.12 -20.74
N GLY A 29 20.82 4.15 -19.42
CA GLY A 29 21.73 5.09 -18.76
C GLY A 29 21.19 6.54 -18.76
N HIS A 30 19.87 6.73 -18.87
CA HIS A 30 19.24 8.05 -18.72
C HIS A 30 19.23 8.50 -17.26
N ILE A 31 19.25 7.53 -16.35
CA ILE A 31 19.34 7.71 -14.91
C ILE A 31 19.99 6.46 -14.31
N ASN A 32 20.55 6.55 -13.11
CA ASN A 32 20.98 5.41 -12.31
C ASN A 32 20.07 5.23 -11.07
N SER A 33 20.16 4.11 -10.38
CA SER A 33 19.27 3.78 -9.25
C SER A 33 19.46 4.73 -8.08
N VAL A 34 20.68 5.21 -7.81
CA VAL A 34 20.95 6.22 -6.77
C VAL A 34 20.18 7.50 -7.06
N GLU A 35 20.25 8.01 -8.27
CA GLU A 35 19.52 9.21 -8.70
C GLU A 35 18.00 8.99 -8.67
N LEU A 36 17.51 7.85 -9.15
CA LEU A 36 16.09 7.52 -9.14
C LEU A 36 15.55 7.46 -7.69
N THR A 37 16.31 6.81 -6.80
CA THR A 37 16.01 6.74 -5.36
C THR A 37 15.95 8.13 -4.74
N ALA A 38 16.93 8.99 -5.04
CA ALA A 38 16.95 10.37 -4.56
C ALA A 38 15.70 11.14 -5.00
N LYS A 39 15.28 11.04 -6.27
CA LYS A 39 14.07 11.71 -6.77
C LYS A 39 12.81 11.32 -5.98
N HIS A 40 12.62 10.02 -5.71
CA HIS A 40 11.49 9.55 -4.90
C HIS A 40 11.55 10.05 -3.44
N LEU A 41 12.74 10.06 -2.82
CA LEU A 41 12.93 10.63 -1.48
C LEU A 41 12.62 12.13 -1.44
N LEU A 42 13.01 12.91 -2.46
CA LEU A 42 12.69 14.35 -2.52
C LEU A 42 11.18 14.59 -2.57
N ARG A 43 10.41 13.76 -3.30
CA ARG A 43 8.93 13.81 -3.27
C ARG A 43 8.38 13.52 -1.87
N ILE A 44 8.91 12.51 -1.20
CA ILE A 44 8.51 12.16 0.18
C ILE A 44 8.81 13.34 1.12
N ALA A 45 10.00 13.92 1.04
CA ALA A 45 10.40 15.07 1.84
C ALA A 45 9.42 16.25 1.66
N LYS A 46 9.10 16.57 0.41
CA LYS A 46 8.23 17.69 0.07
C LYS A 46 6.79 17.45 0.50
N TYR A 47 6.18 16.36 0.03
CA TYR A 47 4.74 16.15 0.15
C TYR A 47 4.34 15.37 1.39
N ASP A 48 5.12 14.37 1.80
CA ASP A 48 4.78 13.54 2.96
C ASP A 48 5.03 14.28 4.28
N ARG A 49 6.11 15.07 4.34
CA ARG A 49 6.61 15.67 5.59
C ARG A 49 6.38 17.18 5.72
N ARG A 50 6.19 17.93 4.63
CA ARG A 50 6.14 19.41 4.67
C ARG A 50 4.87 20.03 4.16
N THR A 51 4.65 20.01 2.83
CA THR A 51 3.60 20.83 2.23
C THR A 51 2.23 20.21 2.43
N THR A 52 2.08 18.95 2.01
CA THR A 52 0.78 18.26 1.99
C THR A 52 0.56 17.43 3.26
N GLN A 53 1.65 17.04 3.94
CA GLN A 53 1.66 16.30 5.20
C GLN A 53 0.89 14.99 5.13
N LEU A 54 1.15 14.23 4.07
CA LEU A 54 0.46 12.98 3.80
C LEU A 54 0.74 11.89 4.83
N ASN A 55 1.87 11.95 5.54
CA ASN A 55 2.24 11.00 6.60
C ASN A 55 2.08 9.52 6.21
N ALA A 56 2.34 9.21 4.95
CA ALA A 56 2.24 7.90 4.35
C ALA A 56 3.50 7.06 4.63
N MET A 57 4.67 7.67 4.81
CA MET A 57 5.97 6.98 4.93
C MET A 57 6.66 7.24 6.29
N PRO A 58 6.11 6.80 7.43
CA PRO A 58 6.60 7.12 8.78
C PRO A 58 8.01 6.61 9.11
N VAL A 59 8.50 5.60 8.42
CA VAL A 59 9.85 5.07 8.62
C VAL A 59 10.58 5.11 7.28
N ILE A 60 11.71 5.82 7.23
CA ILE A 60 12.58 5.89 6.05
C ILE A 60 13.79 4.99 6.27
N ASN A 61 14.18 4.24 5.25
CA ASN A 61 15.42 3.46 5.26
C ASN A 61 16.61 4.40 5.04
N ILE A 62 17.42 4.61 6.08
CA ILE A 62 18.60 5.50 6.00
C ILE A 62 19.73 4.91 5.15
N ASP A 63 19.78 3.58 5.02
CA ASP A 63 20.80 2.85 4.25
C ASP A 63 20.35 2.55 2.81
N VAL A 64 19.29 3.22 2.33
CA VAL A 64 18.66 2.94 1.04
C VAL A 64 19.60 3.06 -0.16
N PHE A 65 20.60 3.95 -0.08
CA PHE A 65 21.54 4.17 -1.16
C PHE A 65 22.53 3.01 -1.34
N ASP A 66 22.77 2.18 -0.33
CA ASP A 66 23.61 0.98 -0.49
C ASP A 66 22.98 -0.02 -1.46
N ALA A 67 21.66 -0.23 -1.34
CA ALA A 67 20.91 -1.09 -2.26
C ALA A 67 20.87 -0.51 -3.68
N ALA A 68 20.67 0.81 -3.81
CA ALA A 68 20.70 1.50 -5.09
C ALA A 68 22.09 1.40 -5.77
N GLN A 69 23.15 1.61 -4.99
CA GLN A 69 24.54 1.50 -5.43
C GLN A 69 24.86 0.08 -5.92
N ALA A 70 24.36 -0.95 -5.23
CA ALA A 70 24.52 -2.34 -5.62
C ALA A 70 23.80 -2.65 -6.95
N SER A 71 22.60 -2.09 -7.19
CA SER A 71 21.93 -2.15 -8.49
C SER A 71 22.79 -1.52 -9.58
N ASP A 72 23.32 -0.32 -9.36
CA ASP A 72 24.13 0.38 -10.35
C ASP A 72 25.43 -0.36 -10.65
N GLN A 73 26.02 -1.03 -9.64
CA GLN A 73 27.19 -1.89 -9.83
C GLN A 73 26.86 -3.10 -10.71
N ARG A 74 25.75 -3.81 -10.42
CA ARG A 74 25.28 -4.92 -11.25
C ARG A 74 25.06 -4.46 -12.69
N ARG A 75 24.43 -3.31 -12.88
CA ARG A 75 24.15 -2.75 -14.20
C ARG A 75 25.41 -2.40 -14.98
N SER A 76 26.39 -1.74 -14.34
CA SER A 76 27.69 -1.39 -14.96
C SER A 76 28.48 -2.62 -15.43
N THR A 77 28.25 -3.78 -14.84
CA THR A 77 28.93 -5.04 -15.16
C THR A 77 28.07 -6.00 -16.00
N GLY A 78 26.91 -5.56 -16.49
CA GLY A 78 26.01 -6.37 -17.32
C GLY A 78 25.28 -7.49 -16.54
N LYS A 79 25.15 -7.38 -15.22
CA LYS A 79 24.56 -8.37 -14.31
C LYS A 79 23.23 -7.91 -13.69
N ALA A 80 22.48 -7.07 -14.38
CA ALA A 80 21.19 -6.60 -13.89
C ALA A 80 20.19 -7.76 -13.68
N LEU A 81 19.39 -7.71 -12.62
CA LEU A 81 18.56 -8.84 -12.15
C LEU A 81 17.17 -8.92 -12.80
N GLY A 82 16.71 -7.85 -13.46
CA GLY A 82 15.42 -7.84 -14.15
C GLY A 82 14.73 -6.47 -14.10
N LEU A 83 13.40 -6.47 -14.23
CA LEU A 83 12.59 -5.24 -14.27
C LEU A 83 12.59 -4.47 -12.95
N LEU A 84 12.77 -5.14 -11.82
CA LEU A 84 12.76 -4.50 -10.49
C LEU A 84 14.15 -4.09 -10.00
N ASP A 85 15.21 -4.42 -10.74
CA ASP A 85 16.58 -4.11 -10.30
C ASP A 85 16.79 -2.60 -10.28
N GLY A 86 16.99 -2.04 -9.09
CA GLY A 86 17.17 -0.61 -8.85
C GLY A 86 15.88 0.21 -8.78
N ILE A 87 14.70 -0.43 -8.77
CA ILE A 87 13.40 0.25 -8.70
C ILE A 87 13.04 0.57 -7.24
N PRO A 88 12.74 1.84 -6.90
CA PRO A 88 12.31 2.21 -5.55
C PRO A 88 10.90 1.72 -5.20
N CYS A 89 10.79 1.05 -4.06
CA CYS A 89 9.55 0.48 -3.55
C CYS A 89 9.29 0.91 -2.10
N THR A 90 8.03 0.88 -1.71
CA THR A 90 7.57 1.09 -0.33
C THR A 90 6.87 -0.18 0.13
N ILE A 91 6.91 -0.48 1.42
CA ILE A 91 6.35 -1.72 1.99
C ILE A 91 5.54 -1.38 3.24
N LYS A 92 4.39 -2.02 3.44
CA LYS A 92 3.56 -1.79 4.64
C LYS A 92 4.28 -2.22 5.90
N ASP A 93 4.10 -1.48 6.99
CA ASP A 93 4.79 -1.71 8.27
C ASP A 93 4.57 -3.11 8.87
N SER A 94 3.53 -3.84 8.45
CA SER A 94 3.28 -5.24 8.84
C SER A 94 4.24 -6.27 8.22
N TYR A 95 5.00 -5.91 7.18
CA TYR A 95 5.95 -6.83 6.55
C TYR A 95 7.31 -6.79 7.25
N LYS A 96 7.89 -7.96 7.52
CA LYS A 96 9.27 -8.04 8.02
C LYS A 96 10.25 -7.62 6.93
N ILE A 97 11.15 -6.70 7.28
CA ILE A 97 12.33 -6.33 6.49
C ILE A 97 13.49 -6.47 7.45
N GLN A 98 14.40 -7.38 7.18
CA GLN A 98 15.48 -7.75 8.10
C GLN A 98 16.24 -6.51 8.57
N GLY A 99 16.42 -6.37 9.89
CA GLY A 99 17.15 -5.27 10.52
C GLY A 99 16.35 -3.97 10.70
N MET A 100 15.13 -3.89 10.16
CA MET A 100 14.23 -2.74 10.39
C MET A 100 13.18 -3.07 11.44
N THR A 101 12.60 -2.05 12.08
CA THR A 101 11.44 -2.19 12.97
C THR A 101 10.24 -2.83 12.25
N VAL A 102 9.35 -3.53 12.95
CA VAL A 102 8.11 -4.12 12.40
C VAL A 102 6.98 -3.93 13.42
N ALA A 103 6.52 -2.69 13.55
CA ALA A 103 5.61 -2.30 14.63
C ALA A 103 4.14 -2.67 14.37
N ALA A 104 3.79 -2.96 13.10
CA ALA A 104 2.42 -3.08 12.64
C ALA A 104 1.53 -1.89 13.09
N GLY A 105 2.09 -0.68 13.10
CA GLY A 105 1.43 0.54 13.58
C GLY A 105 1.12 0.57 15.08
N SER A 106 1.52 -0.44 15.87
CA SER A 106 1.21 -0.57 17.29
C SER A 106 2.29 0.04 18.19
N PRO A 107 1.93 0.82 19.22
CA PRO A 107 2.88 1.29 20.22
C PRO A 107 3.60 0.17 20.98
N ALA A 108 2.97 -0.99 21.14
CA ALA A 108 3.56 -2.16 21.80
C ALA A 108 4.81 -2.69 21.10
N PHE A 109 4.89 -2.51 19.77
CA PHE A 109 5.93 -3.11 18.93
C PHE A 109 6.80 -2.06 18.23
N LYS A 110 6.75 -0.80 18.66
CA LYS A 110 7.47 0.32 18.02
C LYS A 110 8.98 0.08 17.85
N ASP A 111 9.57 -0.70 18.77
CA ASP A 111 10.99 -1.02 18.81
C ASP A 111 11.30 -2.46 18.34
N LEU A 112 10.28 -3.24 17.94
CA LEU A 112 10.44 -4.66 17.55
C LEU A 112 11.23 -4.75 16.25
N ILE A 113 12.39 -5.43 16.24
CA ILE A 113 13.24 -5.55 15.05
C ILE A 113 12.98 -6.87 14.34
N ALA A 114 12.78 -6.83 13.02
CA ALA A 114 12.61 -8.01 12.20
C ALA A 114 13.93 -8.79 12.03
N ASN A 115 13.91 -10.09 12.33
CA ASN A 115 15.10 -10.96 12.23
C ASN A 115 15.39 -11.52 10.83
N GLU A 116 14.41 -11.46 9.92
CA GLU A 116 14.48 -11.96 8.54
C GLU A 116 13.52 -11.13 7.67
N ASP A 117 13.65 -11.22 6.35
CA ASP A 117 12.65 -10.67 5.44
C ASP A 117 11.39 -11.55 5.40
N ALA A 118 10.22 -10.93 5.26
CA ALA A 118 9.02 -11.66 4.84
C ALA A 118 9.23 -12.23 3.42
N PHE A 119 8.56 -13.33 3.07
CA PHE A 119 8.72 -13.99 1.75
C PHE A 119 8.66 -13.00 0.58
N THR A 120 7.62 -12.15 0.54
CA THR A 120 7.46 -11.11 -0.50
C THR A 120 8.63 -10.12 -0.53
N VAL A 121 9.13 -9.70 0.63
CA VAL A 121 10.27 -8.78 0.74
C VAL A 121 11.54 -9.46 0.23
N GLY A 122 11.77 -10.72 0.59
CA GLY A 122 12.88 -11.51 0.08
C GLY A 122 12.88 -11.62 -1.44
N LYS A 123 11.74 -11.98 -2.06
CA LYS A 123 11.61 -12.04 -3.53
C LYS A 123 11.88 -10.71 -4.22
N LEU A 124 11.39 -9.61 -3.63
CA LEU A 124 11.65 -8.27 -4.14
C LEU A 124 13.13 -7.87 -4.00
N ARG A 125 13.77 -8.20 -2.89
CA ARG A 125 15.21 -7.97 -2.66
C ARG A 125 16.06 -8.77 -3.63
N ASP A 126 15.74 -10.04 -3.84
CA ASP A 126 16.40 -10.92 -4.81
C ASP A 126 16.26 -10.42 -6.25
N ALA A 127 15.17 -9.72 -6.56
CA ALA A 127 14.96 -9.05 -7.84
C ALA A 127 15.66 -7.67 -7.94
N GLY A 128 16.33 -7.22 -6.88
CA GLY A 128 17.10 -5.98 -6.82
C GLY A 128 16.28 -4.73 -6.50
N ALA A 129 15.06 -4.85 -5.97
CA ALA A 129 14.24 -3.71 -5.56
C ALA A 129 14.90 -2.92 -4.42
N VAL A 130 14.69 -1.60 -4.40
CA VAL A 130 15.26 -0.67 -3.42
C VAL A 130 14.16 -0.22 -2.46
N PHE A 131 14.18 -0.68 -1.20
CA PHE A 131 13.17 -0.31 -0.21
C PHE A 131 13.44 1.06 0.40
N LEU A 132 12.58 2.04 0.09
CA LEU A 132 12.65 3.42 0.60
C LEU A 132 12.32 3.51 2.09
N GLY A 133 11.52 2.58 2.60
CA GLY A 133 11.01 2.61 3.95
C GLY A 133 9.66 1.92 4.08
N ARG A 134 8.95 2.24 5.17
CA ARG A 134 7.69 1.61 5.56
C ARG A 134 6.52 2.57 5.46
N THR A 135 5.38 2.06 5.02
CA THR A 135 4.16 2.84 4.91
C THR A 135 3.26 2.70 6.14
N ASN A 136 2.55 3.78 6.47
CA ASN A 136 1.68 3.90 7.64
C ASN A 136 0.48 2.94 7.65
N MET A 137 0.02 2.62 8.86
CA MET A 137 -1.14 1.76 9.14
C MET A 137 -1.64 1.95 10.60
N PRO A 138 -2.92 1.64 10.90
CA PRO A 138 -3.40 1.54 12.28
C PRO A 138 -2.77 0.34 13.01
N PRO A 139 -2.82 0.31 14.36
CA PRO A 139 -2.30 -0.80 15.13
C PRO A 139 -2.86 -2.16 14.69
N MET A 140 -1.96 -3.12 14.51
CA MET A 140 -2.24 -4.52 14.19
C MET A 140 -3.03 -4.75 12.90
N ALA A 141 -3.14 -3.73 12.04
CA ALA A 141 -4.07 -3.71 10.91
C ALA A 141 -5.56 -3.89 11.31
N ALA A 142 -5.90 -3.75 12.59
CA ALA A 142 -7.21 -4.04 13.18
C ALA A 142 -8.20 -2.87 13.00
N GLY A 143 -8.23 -2.26 11.81
CA GLY A 143 -9.07 -1.10 11.53
C GLY A 143 -8.79 -0.48 10.16
N GLY A 144 -8.96 0.83 10.05
CA GLY A 144 -8.68 1.57 8.83
C GLY A 144 -7.94 2.88 9.05
N MET A 145 -8.65 3.87 9.59
CA MET A 145 -8.16 5.25 9.71
C MET A 145 -7.94 5.70 11.16
N GLN A 146 -8.07 4.77 12.11
CA GLN A 146 -7.58 4.97 13.48
C GLN A 146 -6.08 5.29 13.46
N ARG A 147 -5.64 6.09 14.43
CA ARG A 147 -4.23 6.48 14.54
C ARG A 147 -3.46 5.44 15.34
N GLY A 148 -2.32 5.03 14.81
CA GLY A 148 -1.36 4.17 15.51
C GLY A 148 -0.18 4.96 16.08
N VAL A 149 0.92 4.24 16.34
CA VAL A 149 2.22 4.81 16.76
C VAL A 149 2.86 5.72 15.71
N TYR A 150 2.25 5.87 14.53
CA TYR A 150 2.71 6.74 13.48
C TYR A 150 1.62 7.71 13.01
N GLY A 151 0.55 7.89 13.79
CA GLY A 151 -0.63 8.66 13.37
C GLY A 151 -1.40 7.90 12.29
N ARG A 152 -1.82 8.60 11.22
CA ARG A 152 -2.43 8.01 10.02
C ARG A 152 -1.97 8.74 8.74
N ALA A 153 -2.15 8.11 7.58
CA ALA A 153 -1.92 8.77 6.29
C ALA A 153 -3.14 9.61 5.85
N GLU A 154 -2.90 10.66 5.07
CA GLU A 154 -3.93 11.56 4.54
C GLU A 154 -4.08 11.41 3.01
N SER A 155 -5.20 11.88 2.47
CA SER A 155 -5.54 11.71 1.05
C SER A 155 -4.74 12.64 0.13
N PRO A 156 -4.08 12.14 -0.93
CA PRO A 156 -3.39 12.98 -1.90
C PRO A 156 -4.36 13.64 -2.91
N TYR A 157 -5.65 13.27 -2.91
CA TYR A 157 -6.67 13.87 -3.80
C TYR A 157 -7.40 15.03 -3.14
N ASN A 158 -7.91 14.84 -1.93
CA ASN A 158 -8.73 15.83 -1.23
C ASN A 158 -8.58 15.69 0.28
N GLU A 159 -8.13 16.75 0.96
CA GLU A 159 -7.90 16.77 2.41
C GLU A 159 -9.18 16.71 3.26
N ALA A 160 -10.34 16.99 2.68
CA ALA A 160 -11.62 16.90 3.37
C ALA A 160 -12.10 15.45 3.54
N TYR A 161 -11.45 14.47 2.89
CA TYR A 161 -11.86 13.08 2.85
C TYR A 161 -10.73 12.13 3.24
N LEU A 162 -11.10 11.00 3.83
CA LEU A 162 -10.16 9.95 4.22
C LEU A 162 -9.55 9.30 2.97
N THR A 163 -8.29 8.85 3.10
CA THR A 163 -7.60 8.12 2.01
C THR A 163 -8.04 6.65 1.89
N ALA A 164 -8.73 6.12 2.90
CA ALA A 164 -9.25 4.76 2.93
C ALA A 164 -10.53 4.67 3.80
N ALA A 165 -11.22 3.53 3.73
CA ALA A 165 -12.39 3.26 4.56
C ALA A 165 -12.02 3.27 6.06
N PHE A 166 -12.89 3.85 6.90
CA PHE A 166 -12.54 4.14 8.29
C PHE A 166 -12.31 2.88 9.13
N ALA A 167 -13.14 1.84 8.96
CA ALA A 167 -13.08 0.60 9.74
C ALA A 167 -12.22 -0.50 9.08
N SER A 168 -11.92 -0.40 7.77
CA SER A 168 -11.09 -1.39 7.06
C SER A 168 -10.36 -0.79 5.86
N GLY A 169 -9.30 -0.07 6.20
CA GLY A 169 -8.47 0.70 5.30
C GLY A 169 -7.02 0.70 5.75
N SER A 170 -6.58 -0.34 6.46
CA SER A 170 -5.32 -0.32 7.21
C SER A 170 -4.07 -0.14 6.35
N SER A 171 -4.15 -0.34 5.04
CA SER A 171 -3.07 -0.03 4.09
C SER A 171 -3.09 1.43 3.62
N ASN A 172 -3.58 2.35 4.46
CA ASN A 172 -3.77 3.77 4.13
C ASN A 172 -2.47 4.43 3.64
N GLY A 173 -1.33 4.15 4.28
CA GLY A 173 -0.03 4.67 3.85
C GLY A 173 0.42 4.10 2.50
N SER A 174 0.19 2.80 2.25
CA SER A 174 0.57 2.18 0.97
C SER A 174 -0.22 2.78 -0.19
N ALA A 175 -1.54 2.93 -0.02
CA ALA A 175 -2.41 3.53 -1.02
C ALA A 175 -2.02 4.98 -1.32
N THR A 176 -1.78 5.80 -0.28
CA THR A 176 -1.32 7.19 -0.45
C THR A 176 0.06 7.25 -1.11
N ALA A 177 1.03 6.44 -0.66
CA ALA A 177 2.40 6.48 -1.17
C ALA A 177 2.50 6.08 -2.66
N THR A 178 1.84 4.98 -3.06
CA THR A 178 1.78 4.57 -4.47
C THR A 178 1.07 5.63 -5.31
N THR A 179 -0.06 6.15 -4.83
CA THR A 179 -0.84 7.17 -5.54
C THR A 179 -0.06 8.47 -5.73
N ALA A 180 0.73 8.88 -4.74
CA ALA A 180 1.58 10.07 -4.79
C ALA A 180 2.92 9.85 -5.52
N SER A 181 3.14 8.67 -6.13
CA SER A 181 4.40 8.29 -6.78
C SER A 181 5.63 8.38 -5.85
N PHE A 182 5.46 8.06 -4.57
CA PHE A 182 6.59 7.97 -3.61
C PHE A 182 7.42 6.71 -3.81
N GLY A 183 6.80 5.64 -4.30
CA GLY A 183 7.47 4.44 -4.79
C GLY A 183 6.58 3.74 -5.80
N VAL A 184 7.12 2.74 -6.49
CA VAL A 184 6.50 2.19 -7.71
C VAL A 184 5.71 0.90 -7.43
N LEU A 185 5.78 0.38 -6.20
CA LEU A 185 5.07 -0.84 -5.81
C LEU A 185 3.55 -0.68 -5.98
N GLY A 186 2.93 -1.53 -6.78
CA GLY A 186 1.49 -1.50 -7.06
C GLY A 186 1.03 -0.65 -8.25
N MET A 187 1.92 0.10 -8.91
CA MET A 187 1.59 0.80 -10.17
C MET A 187 1.54 -0.15 -11.38
N ASP A 188 2.41 -1.18 -11.41
CA ASP A 188 2.44 -2.21 -12.47
C ASP A 188 2.28 -3.62 -11.86
N MET A 189 1.04 -4.10 -11.79
CA MET A 189 0.70 -5.34 -11.11
C MET A 189 1.40 -6.58 -11.72
N PHE A 190 1.47 -6.70 -13.05
CA PHE A 190 2.06 -7.89 -13.69
C PHE A 190 3.57 -8.01 -13.46
N ALA A 191 4.31 -6.90 -13.51
CA ALA A 191 5.74 -6.89 -13.20
C ALA A 191 6.01 -7.33 -11.76
N LEU A 192 5.16 -6.91 -10.83
CA LEU A 192 5.24 -7.29 -9.43
C LEU A 192 4.94 -8.78 -9.23
N LEU A 193 3.80 -9.26 -9.75
CA LEU A 193 3.34 -10.64 -9.56
C LEU A 193 4.28 -11.67 -10.18
N ASP A 194 4.94 -11.35 -11.30
CA ASP A 194 5.96 -12.22 -11.91
C ASP A 194 7.12 -12.55 -10.96
N VAL A 195 7.43 -11.63 -10.05
CA VAL A 195 8.50 -11.78 -9.06
C VAL A 195 7.98 -12.43 -7.77
N ILE A 196 6.84 -11.99 -7.24
CA ILE A 196 6.43 -12.36 -5.87
C ILE A 196 5.58 -13.63 -5.78
N VAL A 197 4.93 -14.08 -6.86
CA VAL A 197 4.07 -15.27 -6.83
C VAL A 197 4.92 -16.52 -7.06
N ALA A 198 5.57 -17.06 -6.04
CA ALA A 198 6.42 -18.24 -6.18
C ALA A 198 6.17 -19.24 -5.05
N ALA A 199 6.70 -20.45 -5.23
CA ALA A 199 6.68 -21.45 -4.15
C ALA A 199 7.48 -20.94 -2.94
N ASP A 200 6.96 -21.25 -1.77
CA ASP A 200 7.56 -20.96 -0.46
C ASP A 200 7.54 -22.25 0.35
N ASP A 201 8.72 -22.85 0.55
CA ASP A 201 8.85 -24.10 1.30
C ASP A 201 8.61 -23.89 2.80
N LYS A 202 8.64 -22.64 3.29
CA LYS A 202 8.35 -22.29 4.68
C LYS A 202 6.87 -21.95 4.82
N THR A 203 6.09 -22.89 5.33
CA THR A 203 4.64 -22.70 5.56
C THR A 203 4.31 -22.15 6.94
N SER A 204 5.28 -22.04 7.84
CA SER A 204 5.07 -21.55 9.21
C SER A 204 4.44 -20.15 9.21
N CYS A 205 3.42 -19.94 10.04
CA CYS A 205 2.63 -18.69 10.11
C CYS A 205 1.78 -18.39 8.85
N ASP A 206 1.70 -19.32 7.90
CA ASP A 206 0.71 -19.29 6.82
C ASP A 206 -0.38 -20.34 7.09
N PHE A 207 -1.42 -19.89 7.80
CA PHE A 207 -2.48 -20.77 8.30
C PHE A 207 -3.08 -21.69 7.22
N TRP A 208 -3.34 -21.15 6.03
CA TRP A 208 -4.02 -21.89 4.96
C TRP A 208 -3.12 -22.94 4.31
N ARG A 209 -1.82 -22.66 4.17
CA ARG A 209 -0.84 -23.63 3.65
C ARG A 209 -0.43 -24.69 4.66
N GLU A 210 -0.51 -24.40 5.96
CA GLU A 210 -0.08 -25.31 7.03
C GLU A 210 -1.21 -26.21 7.56
N GLN A 211 -2.47 -25.75 7.55
CA GLN A 211 -3.58 -26.56 8.05
C GLN A 211 -3.76 -27.89 7.26
N PRO A 212 -4.12 -29.01 7.92
CA PRO A 212 -4.19 -30.33 7.28
C PRO A 212 -5.57 -30.71 6.71
N PHE A 213 -6.58 -29.84 6.78
CA PHE A 213 -7.99 -30.19 6.59
C PHE A 213 -8.51 -29.93 5.18
N VAL A 214 -8.00 -28.90 4.52
CA VAL A 214 -8.39 -28.46 3.17
C VAL A 214 -7.15 -28.48 2.28
N LYS A 215 -7.19 -29.23 1.18
CA LYS A 215 -6.08 -29.25 0.23
C LYS A 215 -6.12 -28.02 -0.68
N LEU A 216 -5.06 -27.23 -0.66
CA LEU A 216 -4.86 -26.13 -1.62
C LEU A 216 -4.10 -26.61 -2.86
N PRO A 217 -4.30 -25.98 -4.02
CA PRO A 217 -3.48 -26.22 -5.19
C PRO A 217 -2.07 -25.66 -5.00
N ASP A 218 -1.09 -26.25 -5.67
CA ASP A 218 0.26 -25.72 -5.74
C ASP A 218 0.25 -24.40 -6.52
N VAL A 219 1.07 -23.43 -6.09
CA VAL A 219 1.11 -22.10 -6.73
C VAL A 219 1.38 -22.18 -8.24
N ASP A 220 2.27 -23.07 -8.67
CA ASP A 220 2.64 -23.26 -10.08
C ASP A 220 1.50 -23.85 -10.93
N SER A 221 0.51 -24.49 -10.30
CA SER A 221 -0.69 -24.98 -11.00
C SER A 221 -1.70 -23.85 -11.27
N VAL A 222 -1.63 -22.76 -10.50
CA VAL A 222 -2.55 -21.62 -10.59
C VAL A 222 -1.94 -20.48 -11.41
N ARG A 223 -0.71 -20.07 -11.12
CA ARG A 223 -0.05 -18.93 -11.78
C ARG A 223 0.20 -19.18 -13.27
N PRO A 224 0.18 -18.15 -14.13
CA PRO A 224 0.72 -18.28 -15.47
C PRO A 224 2.26 -18.39 -15.43
N LYS A 225 2.86 -18.77 -16.57
CA LYS A 225 4.32 -18.73 -16.74
C LYS A 225 4.85 -17.32 -16.50
N THR A 226 4.21 -16.33 -17.13
CA THR A 226 4.37 -14.91 -16.84
C THR A 226 3.00 -14.23 -16.82
N PHE A 227 2.79 -13.30 -15.90
CA PHE A 227 1.58 -12.49 -15.82
C PHE A 227 1.42 -11.56 -17.02
N PHE A 228 2.50 -11.22 -17.75
CA PHE A 228 2.39 -10.45 -18.98
C PHE A 228 1.59 -11.18 -20.08
N ASP A 229 1.59 -12.51 -20.10
CA ASP A 229 0.78 -13.33 -21.04
C ASP A 229 -0.75 -13.15 -20.83
N LEU A 230 -1.15 -12.55 -19.71
CA LEU A 230 -2.54 -12.22 -19.40
C LEU A 230 -2.98 -10.87 -20.00
N SER A 231 -2.09 -10.17 -20.71
CA SER A 231 -2.40 -8.90 -21.38
C SER A 231 -3.29 -9.13 -22.61
N ASP A 232 -4.61 -9.12 -22.43
CA ASP A 232 -5.59 -9.33 -23.51
C ASP A 232 -6.65 -8.23 -23.53
N LEU A 233 -6.63 -7.40 -24.57
CA LEU A 233 -7.61 -6.31 -24.76
C LEU A 233 -9.02 -6.80 -25.10
N ASN A 234 -9.17 -8.05 -25.56
CA ASN A 234 -10.45 -8.62 -25.96
C ASN A 234 -11.04 -9.54 -24.88
N ALA A 235 -10.44 -9.61 -23.69
CA ALA A 235 -10.82 -10.59 -22.67
C ALA A 235 -12.28 -10.48 -22.20
N LEU A 236 -12.89 -9.30 -22.33
CA LEU A 236 -14.29 -9.02 -21.97
C LEU A 236 -15.29 -9.36 -23.08
N LYS A 237 -14.83 -9.62 -24.31
CA LYS A 237 -15.72 -9.87 -25.45
C LYS A 237 -16.53 -11.16 -25.25
N GLY A 238 -17.85 -11.04 -25.29
CA GLY A 238 -18.78 -12.15 -25.11
C GLY A 238 -18.95 -12.58 -23.64
N LYS A 239 -18.35 -11.87 -22.68
CA LYS A 239 -18.45 -12.19 -21.27
C LYS A 239 -19.75 -11.70 -20.66
N ARG A 240 -20.31 -12.46 -19.73
CA ARG A 240 -21.54 -12.12 -19.02
C ARG A 240 -21.20 -11.76 -17.58
N ILE A 241 -21.54 -10.54 -17.18
CA ILE A 241 -21.08 -9.91 -15.95
C ILE A 241 -22.27 -9.62 -15.05
N GLY A 242 -22.26 -10.15 -13.83
CA GLY A 242 -23.22 -9.78 -12.80
C GLY A 242 -22.82 -8.47 -12.12
N VAL A 243 -23.79 -7.63 -11.80
CA VAL A 243 -23.62 -6.49 -10.90
C VAL A 243 -24.64 -6.54 -9.76
N PRO A 244 -24.21 -6.62 -8.49
CA PRO A 244 -25.12 -6.58 -7.35
C PRO A 244 -25.90 -5.27 -7.30
N LYS A 245 -27.23 -5.34 -7.42
CA LYS A 245 -28.13 -4.18 -7.36
C LYS A 245 -27.87 -3.32 -6.12
N MET A 246 -27.60 -3.97 -4.99
CA MET A 246 -27.36 -3.30 -3.70
C MET A 246 -26.20 -2.30 -3.74
N TYR A 247 -25.20 -2.47 -4.61
CA TYR A 247 -24.02 -1.59 -4.69
C TYR A 247 -24.11 -0.49 -5.75
N ILE A 248 -25.24 -0.39 -6.46
CA ILE A 248 -25.42 0.57 -7.56
C ILE A 248 -26.70 1.41 -7.39
N GLY A 249 -27.18 1.54 -6.15
CA GLY A 249 -28.39 2.28 -5.80
C GLY A 249 -29.70 1.49 -6.01
N GLY A 250 -29.61 0.21 -6.37
CA GLY A 250 -30.75 -0.69 -6.46
C GLY A 250 -31.09 -1.34 -5.11
N VAL A 251 -32.09 -2.21 -5.13
CA VAL A 251 -32.58 -2.94 -3.95
C VAL A 251 -32.40 -4.45 -4.18
N ASP A 252 -31.80 -5.14 -3.21
CA ASP A 252 -31.75 -6.60 -3.19
C ASP A 252 -33.18 -7.15 -3.06
N SER A 253 -33.46 -8.27 -3.72
CA SER A 253 -34.79 -8.87 -3.67
C SER A 253 -35.14 -9.42 -2.28
N ASP A 254 -34.15 -9.71 -1.44
CA ASP A 254 -34.33 -10.07 -0.05
C ASP A 254 -34.57 -8.81 0.81
N PRO A 255 -35.74 -8.68 1.48
CA PRO A 255 -36.07 -7.51 2.28
C PRO A 255 -35.22 -7.36 3.53
N ASP A 256 -34.51 -8.42 3.95
CA ASP A 256 -33.60 -8.42 5.09
C ASP A 256 -32.14 -8.16 4.70
N ALA A 257 -31.86 -7.99 3.40
CA ALA A 257 -30.54 -7.55 2.94
C ALA A 257 -30.18 -6.18 3.53
N ARG A 258 -28.93 -6.04 3.98
CA ARG A 258 -28.44 -4.78 4.53
C ARG A 258 -28.37 -3.72 3.43
N LYS A 259 -28.97 -2.57 3.69
CA LYS A 259 -28.96 -1.44 2.76
C LYS A 259 -27.53 -0.89 2.63
N VAL A 260 -27.18 -0.48 1.43
CA VAL A 260 -25.92 0.22 1.13
C VAL A 260 -26.26 1.61 0.59
N HIS A 261 -25.61 2.62 1.13
CA HIS A 261 -25.88 4.03 0.81
C HIS A 261 -24.91 4.52 -0.26
N THR A 262 -25.17 4.13 -1.51
CA THR A 262 -24.30 4.52 -2.65
C THR A 262 -24.53 5.97 -3.04
N ARG A 263 -23.46 6.76 -3.05
CA ARG A 263 -23.48 8.17 -3.43
C ARG A 263 -23.83 8.33 -4.91
N GLU A 264 -24.61 9.36 -5.24
CA GLU A 264 -25.04 9.65 -6.62
C GLU A 264 -23.88 9.77 -7.62
N SER A 265 -22.77 10.41 -7.25
CA SER A 265 -21.61 10.50 -8.13
C SER A 265 -20.90 9.16 -8.35
N VAL A 266 -20.96 8.24 -7.37
CA VAL A 266 -20.50 6.84 -7.55
C VAL A 266 -21.41 6.08 -8.50
N ILE A 267 -22.73 6.26 -8.39
CA ILE A 267 -23.70 5.71 -9.34
C ILE A 267 -23.45 6.27 -10.76
N GLY A 268 -23.09 7.55 -10.86
CA GLY A 268 -22.68 8.18 -12.11
C GLY A 268 -21.45 7.51 -12.74
N LEU A 269 -20.41 7.25 -11.95
CA LEU A 269 -19.22 6.52 -12.38
C LEU A 269 -19.55 5.07 -12.79
N TRP A 270 -20.41 4.39 -12.02
CA TRP A 270 -20.88 3.04 -12.38
C TRP A 270 -21.57 3.02 -13.75
N LYS A 271 -22.47 3.98 -14.03
CA LYS A 271 -23.15 4.09 -15.33
C LYS A 271 -22.14 4.23 -16.48
N GLN A 272 -21.05 4.97 -16.28
CA GLN A 272 -19.96 5.07 -17.26
C GLN A 272 -19.19 3.75 -17.39
N ALA A 273 -18.84 3.11 -16.28
CA ALA A 273 -18.15 1.82 -16.27
C ALA A 273 -18.97 0.73 -17.00
N ARG A 274 -20.29 0.69 -16.79
CA ARG A 274 -21.21 -0.21 -17.51
C ARG A 274 -21.14 0.00 -19.02
N MET A 275 -21.23 1.24 -19.50
CA MET A 275 -21.12 1.55 -20.93
C MET A 275 -19.78 1.10 -21.51
N ILE A 276 -18.69 1.22 -20.74
CA ILE A 276 -17.36 0.75 -21.15
C ILE A 276 -17.33 -0.78 -21.24
N LEU A 277 -17.82 -1.49 -20.21
CA LEU A 277 -17.89 -2.96 -20.21
C LEU A 277 -18.70 -3.49 -21.41
N GLU A 278 -19.88 -2.90 -21.66
CA GLU A 278 -20.74 -3.26 -22.79
C GLU A 278 -20.07 -2.90 -24.13
N GLY A 279 -19.39 -1.75 -24.21
CA GLY A 279 -18.61 -1.32 -25.37
C GLY A 279 -17.41 -2.22 -25.69
N LEU A 280 -16.83 -2.87 -24.66
CA LEU A 280 -15.79 -3.91 -24.81
C LEU A 280 -16.36 -5.29 -25.17
N GLY A 281 -17.69 -5.38 -25.37
CA GLY A 281 -18.39 -6.57 -25.84
C GLY A 281 -18.90 -7.49 -24.75
N ALA A 282 -18.91 -7.06 -23.48
CA ALA A 282 -19.55 -7.81 -22.41
C ALA A 282 -21.07 -7.56 -22.36
N THR A 283 -21.80 -8.45 -21.70
CA THR A 283 -23.21 -8.25 -21.32
C THR A 283 -23.28 -8.06 -19.82
N VAL A 284 -23.78 -6.92 -19.37
CA VAL A 284 -23.92 -6.61 -17.93
C VAL A 284 -25.36 -6.85 -17.49
N VAL A 285 -25.53 -7.64 -16.43
CA VAL A 285 -26.83 -7.97 -15.85
C VAL A 285 -26.87 -7.64 -14.36
N GLU A 286 -27.95 -7.01 -13.93
CA GLU A 286 -28.18 -6.71 -12.52
C GLU A 286 -28.64 -7.96 -11.78
N THR A 287 -28.05 -8.21 -10.63
CA THR A 287 -28.30 -9.42 -9.83
C THR A 287 -28.47 -9.07 -8.35
N ASP A 288 -29.04 -10.01 -7.58
CA ASP A 288 -28.83 -10.02 -6.13
C ASP A 288 -27.42 -10.54 -5.82
N PHE A 289 -27.03 -10.55 -4.54
CA PHE A 289 -25.75 -11.12 -4.10
C PHE A 289 -25.91 -12.08 -2.91
N PRO A 290 -26.39 -13.31 -3.16
CA PRO A 290 -26.89 -14.20 -2.10
C PRO A 290 -25.85 -14.50 -1.02
N LEU A 291 -24.58 -14.70 -1.39
CA LEU A 291 -23.54 -14.97 -0.39
C LEU A 291 -23.37 -13.80 0.62
N VAL A 292 -23.38 -12.56 0.14
CA VAL A 292 -23.29 -11.37 1.02
C VAL A 292 -24.57 -11.22 1.83
N THR A 293 -25.71 -11.26 1.15
CA THR A 293 -27.02 -11.12 1.78
C THR A 293 -27.23 -12.14 2.89
N GLU A 294 -26.92 -13.42 2.65
CA GLU A 294 -27.03 -14.47 3.66
C GLU A 294 -26.01 -14.35 4.80
N PHE A 295 -24.77 -13.95 4.50
CA PHE A 295 -23.74 -13.78 5.52
C PHE A 295 -24.07 -12.63 6.48
N GLU A 296 -24.70 -11.57 5.97
CA GLU A 296 -24.99 -10.36 6.72
C GLU A 296 -26.35 -10.33 7.41
N LYS A 297 -27.21 -11.33 7.14
CA LYS A 297 -28.55 -11.42 7.71
C LYS A 297 -28.50 -11.32 9.24
N PRO A 298 -29.26 -10.38 9.85
CA PRO A 298 -29.37 -10.30 11.30
C PRO A 298 -29.89 -11.62 11.89
N VAL A 299 -29.26 -12.09 12.97
CA VAL A 299 -29.78 -13.25 13.71
C VAL A 299 -30.88 -12.75 14.66
N GLY A 300 -31.98 -13.51 14.77
CA GLY A 300 -33.21 -13.05 15.44
C GLY A 300 -32.97 -12.40 16.81
N GLY A 301 -33.36 -11.13 16.95
CA GLY A 301 -33.20 -10.31 18.16
C GLY A 301 -32.12 -9.22 18.07
N GLU A 302 -31.26 -9.24 17.04
CA GLU A 302 -30.26 -8.20 16.82
C GLU A 302 -30.88 -6.90 16.28
N SER A 303 -30.38 -5.76 16.77
CA SER A 303 -30.65 -4.45 16.17
C SER A 303 -30.14 -4.44 14.72
N ARG A 304 -30.87 -3.79 13.80
CA ARG A 304 -30.40 -3.50 12.44
C ARG A 304 -29.27 -2.47 12.50
N SER A 305 -28.10 -2.88 13.01
CA SER A 305 -26.91 -2.04 13.04
C SER A 305 -26.43 -1.75 11.63
N GLU A 306 -25.87 -0.56 11.40
CA GLU A 306 -25.16 -0.25 10.14
C GLU A 306 -23.82 -0.98 10.05
N THR A 307 -23.30 -1.50 11.17
CA THR A 307 -22.10 -2.35 11.21
C THR A 307 -22.43 -3.81 10.82
N PRO A 308 -21.60 -4.46 9.98
CA PRO A 308 -21.73 -5.88 9.62
C PRO A 308 -21.74 -6.81 10.85
N PRO A 309 -22.23 -8.06 10.73
CA PRO A 309 -22.46 -8.95 11.88
C PRO A 309 -21.20 -9.30 12.67
N HIS A 310 -21.43 -9.81 13.89
CA HIS A 310 -20.39 -10.20 14.84
C HIS A 310 -19.38 -11.19 14.26
N ARG A 311 -18.11 -10.92 14.55
CA ARG A 311 -16.98 -11.79 14.23
C ARG A 311 -16.90 -12.97 15.23
N ASN A 312 -16.59 -14.16 14.73
CA ASN A 312 -16.47 -15.39 15.52
C ASN A 312 -15.31 -15.31 16.54
N GLU A 313 -15.56 -15.72 17.79
CA GLU A 313 -14.57 -15.77 18.88
C GLU A 313 -13.36 -16.65 18.54
N ILE A 314 -13.58 -17.78 17.88
CA ILE A 314 -12.49 -18.71 17.53
C ILE A 314 -11.57 -18.06 16.49
N ASP A 315 -12.14 -17.53 15.42
CA ASP A 315 -11.38 -16.99 14.29
C ASP A 315 -10.67 -15.69 14.67
N MET A 316 -11.43 -14.75 15.26
CA MET A 316 -10.97 -13.36 15.46
C MET A 316 -10.47 -13.06 16.89
N CYS A 317 -10.54 -14.01 17.82
CA CYS A 317 -9.88 -13.91 19.13
C CYS A 317 -8.80 -14.98 19.28
N GLN A 318 -9.18 -16.27 19.28
CA GLN A 318 -8.25 -17.36 19.62
C GLN A 318 -7.16 -17.57 18.54
N LEU A 319 -7.55 -17.81 17.29
CA LEU A 319 -6.61 -18.08 16.19
C LEU A 319 -5.77 -16.83 15.85
N MET A 320 -6.37 -15.64 15.92
CA MET A 320 -5.65 -14.37 15.80
C MET A 320 -4.55 -14.25 16.86
N THR A 321 -4.89 -14.54 18.13
CA THR A 321 -3.91 -14.52 19.23
C THR A 321 -2.75 -15.48 18.96
N TYR A 322 -3.06 -16.72 18.57
CA TYR A 322 -2.04 -17.74 18.32
C TYR A 322 -1.11 -17.33 17.19
N SER A 323 -1.66 -16.73 16.14
CA SER A 323 -0.87 -16.23 15.00
C SER A 323 0.07 -15.09 15.41
N TRP A 324 -0.36 -14.18 16.28
CA TRP A 324 0.51 -13.12 16.80
C TRP A 324 1.62 -13.66 17.70
N ASP A 325 1.31 -14.65 18.55
CA ASP A 325 2.31 -15.30 19.39
C ASP A 325 3.33 -16.10 18.57
N ASP A 326 2.88 -16.86 17.57
CA ASP A 326 3.74 -17.59 16.63
C ASP A 326 4.66 -16.65 15.85
N PHE A 327 4.15 -15.49 15.43
CA PHE A 327 4.97 -14.45 14.79
C PHE A 327 6.10 -13.95 15.70
N LEU A 328 5.79 -13.63 16.96
CA LEU A 328 6.80 -13.17 17.92
C LEU A 328 7.81 -14.27 18.25
N ALA A 329 7.35 -15.51 18.42
CA ALA A 329 8.19 -16.68 18.67
C ALA A 329 9.10 -17.00 17.48
N ALA A 330 8.65 -16.75 16.24
CA ALA A 330 9.47 -16.87 15.04
C ALA A 330 10.46 -15.70 14.89
N ASN A 331 10.08 -14.48 15.31
CA ASN A 331 10.92 -13.28 15.22
C ASN A 331 12.03 -13.22 16.29
N LYS A 332 11.79 -13.72 17.50
CA LYS A 332 12.79 -13.94 18.55
C LYS A 332 13.55 -12.68 19.02
N ASP A 333 12.91 -11.51 18.99
CA ASP A 333 13.52 -10.28 19.52
C ASP A 333 13.28 -10.18 21.04
N SER A 334 14.26 -10.60 21.82
CA SER A 334 14.20 -10.56 23.28
C SER A 334 14.25 -9.16 23.90
N ASN A 335 14.56 -8.12 23.11
CA ASN A 335 14.55 -6.74 23.60
C ASN A 335 13.12 -6.18 23.73
N VAL A 336 12.18 -6.74 22.99
CA VAL A 336 10.77 -6.31 22.98
C VAL A 336 9.85 -7.43 23.46
N ALA A 337 9.70 -8.49 22.67
CA ALA A 337 8.89 -9.65 23.04
C ALA A 337 9.20 -10.86 22.15
N THR A 338 9.29 -12.04 22.77
CA THR A 338 9.36 -13.34 22.09
C THR A 338 8.07 -14.15 22.22
N THR A 339 7.12 -13.67 23.02
CA THR A 339 5.76 -14.21 23.15
C THR A 339 4.80 -13.07 23.46
N LEU A 340 3.56 -13.19 23.00
CA LEU A 340 2.52 -12.19 23.27
C LEU A 340 2.22 -12.06 24.77
N ALA A 341 2.50 -13.08 25.58
CA ALA A 341 2.33 -13.02 27.03
C ALA A 341 3.19 -11.95 27.72
N GLN A 342 4.32 -11.56 27.12
CA GLN A 342 5.22 -10.50 27.61
C GLN A 342 4.71 -9.10 27.30
N VAL A 343 3.74 -8.96 26.39
CA VAL A 343 3.24 -7.67 25.91
C VAL A 343 2.18 -7.12 26.86
N GLU A 344 2.26 -5.83 27.16
CA GLU A 344 1.23 -5.11 27.90
C GLU A 344 0.02 -4.86 26.99
N SER A 345 -1.10 -5.53 27.26
CA SER A 345 -2.28 -5.52 26.38
C SER A 345 -2.81 -4.12 26.07
N SER A 346 -2.71 -3.19 27.03
CA SER A 346 -3.19 -1.81 26.89
C SER A 346 -2.40 -0.97 25.88
N THR A 347 -1.20 -1.40 25.48
CA THR A 347 -0.37 -0.68 24.50
C THR A 347 -0.49 -1.23 23.08
N ILE A 348 -1.22 -2.34 22.88
CA ILE A 348 -1.40 -2.97 21.55
C ILE A 348 -2.21 -2.05 20.63
N PHE A 349 -3.32 -1.51 21.11
CA PHE A 349 -4.16 -0.57 20.37
C PHE A 349 -4.82 0.42 21.34
N PRO A 350 -4.05 1.38 21.88
CA PRO A 350 -4.61 2.37 22.78
C PRO A 350 -5.55 3.30 22.02
N HIS A 351 -6.62 3.72 22.70
CA HIS A 351 -7.55 4.72 22.15
C HIS A 351 -6.83 6.06 21.96
N PRO A 352 -6.80 6.65 20.75
CA PRO A 352 -6.13 7.92 20.52
C PRO A 352 -6.82 9.07 21.29
N PRO A 353 -6.07 9.90 22.03
CA PRO A 353 -6.61 11.07 22.72
C PRO A 353 -7.43 11.99 21.79
N GLY A 354 -8.53 12.54 22.33
CA GLY A 354 -9.40 13.47 21.61
C GLY A 354 -10.25 12.86 20.49
N CYS A 355 -10.10 11.57 20.17
CA CYS A 355 -10.91 10.89 19.17
C CYS A 355 -12.20 10.33 19.78
N LEU A 356 -13.26 10.29 18.98
CA LEU A 356 -14.52 9.59 19.28
C LEU A 356 -14.26 8.09 19.49
N PRO A 357 -15.02 7.41 20.36
CA PRO A 357 -14.97 5.96 20.50
C PRO A 357 -15.25 5.26 19.16
N ASP A 358 -14.54 4.15 18.91
CA ASP A 358 -14.89 3.25 17.82
C ASP A 358 -16.31 2.68 18.01
N ARG A 359 -16.98 2.36 16.90
CA ARG A 359 -18.38 1.87 16.89
C ARG A 359 -18.49 0.37 16.64
N TYR A 360 -17.40 -0.36 16.87
CA TYR A 360 -17.47 -1.82 16.93
C TYR A 360 -18.36 -2.24 18.12
N ASP A 361 -18.91 -3.45 18.05
CA ASP A 361 -19.61 -4.01 19.20
C ASP A 361 -18.62 -4.17 20.37
N ALA A 362 -19.07 -3.94 21.61
CA ALA A 362 -18.21 -4.08 22.80
C ALA A 362 -17.67 -5.51 22.99
N ASN A 363 -18.36 -6.51 22.44
CA ASN A 363 -17.93 -7.91 22.40
C ASN A 363 -17.16 -8.25 21.12
N ASP A 364 -16.93 -7.32 20.19
CA ASP A 364 -16.10 -7.58 19.01
C ASP A 364 -14.69 -8.01 19.48
N PRO A 365 -14.19 -9.18 19.06
CA PRO A 365 -12.84 -9.62 19.39
C PRO A 365 -11.74 -8.59 19.09
N LEU A 366 -11.94 -7.73 18.08
CA LEU A 366 -10.98 -6.69 17.73
C LEU A 366 -10.81 -5.59 18.78
N VAL A 367 -11.80 -5.37 19.65
CA VAL A 367 -11.69 -4.34 20.71
C VAL A 367 -11.28 -4.92 22.07
N ARG A 368 -11.18 -6.25 22.19
CA ARG A 368 -10.88 -6.96 23.44
C ARG A 368 -9.41 -7.42 23.55
N HIS A 369 -8.44 -6.53 23.34
CA HIS A 369 -7.01 -6.88 23.39
C HIS A 369 -6.54 -7.50 24.72
N THR A 370 -7.16 -7.18 25.85
CA THR A 370 -6.89 -7.87 27.13
C THR A 370 -7.25 -9.36 27.06
N ALA A 371 -8.37 -9.71 26.42
CA ALA A 371 -8.79 -11.10 26.24
C ALA A 371 -7.89 -11.85 25.25
N VAL A 372 -7.41 -11.16 24.21
CA VAL A 372 -6.42 -11.69 23.26
C VAL A 372 -5.16 -12.14 24.01
N VAL A 373 -4.52 -11.28 24.80
CA VAL A 373 -3.30 -11.67 25.55
C VAL A 373 -3.57 -12.80 26.58
N ALA A 374 -4.78 -12.84 27.16
CA ALA A 374 -5.16 -13.87 28.13
C ALA A 374 -5.19 -15.29 27.54
N HIS A 375 -5.48 -15.45 26.25
CA HIS A 375 -5.47 -16.77 25.59
C HIS A 375 -4.08 -17.43 25.55
N ILE A 376 -3.00 -16.66 25.60
CA ILE A 376 -1.64 -17.22 25.73
C ILE A 376 -1.30 -17.48 27.19
N ARG A 377 -1.62 -16.53 28.09
CA ARG A 377 -1.29 -16.65 29.53
C ARG A 377 -2.00 -17.81 30.24
N ASN A 378 -3.22 -18.13 29.82
CA ASN A 378 -4.05 -19.15 30.45
C ASN A 378 -3.87 -20.56 29.86
N GLY A 379 -2.94 -20.72 28.91
CA GLY A 379 -2.65 -21.98 28.25
C GLY A 379 -3.21 -22.05 26.82
N ARG A 380 -2.33 -22.44 25.89
CA ARG A 380 -2.63 -22.58 24.46
C ARG A 380 -2.87 -24.05 24.12
N VAL A 381 -3.91 -24.34 23.33
CA VAL A 381 -4.03 -25.62 22.61
C VAL A 381 -3.28 -25.53 21.29
N PRO A 382 -2.72 -26.63 20.75
CA PRO A 382 -2.14 -26.62 19.42
C PRO A 382 -3.14 -26.07 18.39
N THR A 383 -2.69 -25.18 17.49
CA THR A 383 -3.58 -24.43 16.58
C THR A 383 -4.55 -25.34 15.81
N TYR A 384 -4.06 -26.47 15.31
CA TYR A 384 -4.85 -27.42 14.51
C TYR A 384 -5.59 -28.47 15.36
N GLU A 385 -5.52 -28.40 16.68
CA GLU A 385 -6.32 -29.20 17.61
C GLU A 385 -7.50 -28.41 18.20
N VAL A 386 -7.70 -27.16 17.78
CA VAL A 386 -8.87 -26.36 18.14
C VAL A 386 -10.15 -27.12 17.74
N PRO A 387 -11.10 -27.35 18.67
CA PRO A 387 -12.30 -28.15 18.40
C PRO A 387 -13.08 -27.66 17.18
N ASN A 388 -13.49 -28.60 16.33
CA ASN A 388 -14.27 -28.37 15.10
C ASN A 388 -13.59 -27.51 14.02
N LEU A 389 -12.30 -27.14 14.15
CA LEU A 389 -11.62 -26.29 13.17
C LEU A 389 -11.68 -26.88 11.75
N GLY A 390 -11.32 -28.15 11.59
CA GLY A 390 -11.32 -28.81 10.28
C GLY A 390 -12.69 -28.81 9.60
N THR A 391 -13.75 -29.16 10.34
CA THR A 391 -15.13 -29.10 9.84
C THR A 391 -15.52 -27.66 9.48
N GLY A 392 -15.12 -26.68 10.29
CA GLY A 392 -15.33 -25.26 10.03
C GLY A 392 -14.72 -24.81 8.70
N LEU A 393 -13.44 -25.13 8.46
CA LEU A 393 -12.75 -24.77 7.22
C LEU A 393 -13.37 -25.45 5.99
N GLN A 394 -13.75 -26.73 6.10
CA GLN A 394 -14.44 -27.44 5.02
C GLN A 394 -15.81 -26.82 4.71
N ASN A 395 -16.55 -26.38 5.72
CA ASN A 395 -17.83 -25.70 5.54
C ASN A 395 -17.68 -24.32 4.88
N LEU A 396 -16.60 -23.58 5.14
CA LEU A 396 -16.32 -22.33 4.42
C LEU A 396 -16.16 -22.59 2.91
N GLU A 397 -15.40 -23.61 2.54
CA GLU A 397 -15.21 -24.00 1.14
C GLU A 397 -16.52 -24.48 0.48
N LEU A 398 -17.32 -25.28 1.18
CA LEU A 398 -18.62 -25.73 0.68
C LEU A 398 -19.60 -24.57 0.49
N LYS A 399 -19.59 -23.60 1.41
CA LYS A 399 -20.44 -22.41 1.32
C LYS A 399 -20.03 -21.52 0.15
N ARG A 400 -18.72 -21.30 -0.05
CA ARG A 400 -18.18 -20.58 -1.21
C ARG A 400 -18.62 -21.23 -2.53
N LYS A 401 -18.47 -22.55 -2.66
CA LYS A 401 -18.89 -23.28 -3.87
C LYS A 401 -20.39 -23.16 -4.12
N SER A 402 -21.21 -23.47 -3.12
CA SER A 402 -22.67 -23.49 -3.27
C SER A 402 -23.31 -22.12 -3.42
N ALA A 403 -22.90 -21.12 -2.65
CA ALA A 403 -23.56 -19.81 -2.61
C ALA A 403 -22.93 -18.76 -3.54
N PHE A 404 -21.77 -19.05 -4.13
CA PHE A 404 -21.12 -18.16 -5.10
C PHE A 404 -20.83 -18.85 -6.43
N GLU A 405 -20.08 -19.94 -6.46
CA GLU A 405 -19.66 -20.54 -7.74
C GLU A 405 -20.81 -21.20 -8.51
N ASP A 406 -21.68 -21.95 -7.82
CA ASP A 406 -22.88 -22.56 -8.40
C ASP A 406 -23.90 -21.49 -8.80
N TRP A 407 -23.99 -20.40 -8.03
CA TRP A 407 -24.83 -19.24 -8.36
C TRP A 407 -24.35 -18.53 -9.64
N LEU A 408 -23.03 -18.32 -9.81
CA LEU A 408 -22.47 -17.82 -11.06
C LEU A 408 -22.83 -18.76 -12.22
N GLY A 409 -22.69 -20.07 -12.01
CA GLY A 409 -23.04 -21.08 -13.02
C GLY A 409 -24.52 -21.04 -13.41
N ALA A 410 -25.43 -20.93 -12.43
CA ALA A 410 -26.87 -20.91 -12.65
C ALA A 410 -27.35 -19.68 -13.44
N LEU A 411 -26.64 -18.56 -13.31
CA LEU A 411 -26.92 -17.31 -14.05
C LEU A 411 -26.06 -17.13 -15.30
N GLU A 412 -25.23 -18.13 -15.64
CA GLU A 412 -24.27 -18.12 -16.74
C GLU A 412 -23.29 -16.92 -16.69
N LEU A 413 -22.90 -16.51 -15.48
CA LEU A 413 -21.99 -15.39 -15.27
C LEU A 413 -20.53 -15.86 -15.30
N ASP A 414 -19.70 -15.13 -16.05
CA ASP A 414 -18.24 -15.31 -16.02
C ASP A 414 -17.62 -14.67 -14.76
N MET A 415 -18.22 -13.58 -14.28
CA MET A 415 -17.70 -12.79 -13.16
C MET A 415 -18.79 -11.89 -12.56
N VAL A 416 -18.46 -11.27 -11.43
CA VAL A 416 -19.24 -10.19 -10.82
C VAL A 416 -18.38 -8.93 -10.74
N VAL A 417 -18.98 -7.76 -10.95
CA VAL A 417 -18.32 -6.47 -10.76
C VAL A 417 -19.16 -5.53 -9.90
N TRP A 418 -18.51 -4.64 -9.15
CA TRP A 418 -19.19 -3.60 -8.37
C TRP A 418 -18.26 -2.42 -8.03
N PRO A 419 -18.81 -1.21 -7.79
CA PRO A 419 -18.02 -0.12 -7.19
C PRO A 419 -17.41 -0.56 -5.85
N CYS A 420 -16.11 -0.37 -5.68
CA CYS A 420 -15.36 -0.85 -4.51
C CYS A 420 -15.90 -0.25 -3.20
N ASN A 421 -16.38 0.99 -3.23
CA ASN A 421 -17.01 1.68 -2.10
C ASN A 421 -18.27 2.39 -2.56
N ALA A 422 -19.22 2.54 -1.64
CA ALA A 422 -20.48 3.24 -1.87
C ALA A 422 -20.33 4.77 -1.73
N ASP A 423 -19.46 5.21 -0.83
CA ASP A 423 -19.08 6.61 -0.58
C ASP A 423 -17.70 6.64 0.12
N VAL A 424 -17.22 7.83 0.49
CA VAL A 424 -15.96 8.07 1.21
C VAL A 424 -16.21 8.92 2.45
N GLY A 425 -15.70 8.47 3.61
CA GLY A 425 -15.82 9.21 4.87
C GLY A 425 -15.02 10.51 4.87
N LYS A 426 -15.50 11.51 5.61
CA LYS A 426 -14.79 12.78 5.80
C LYS A 426 -13.56 12.61 6.69
N ALA A 427 -12.53 13.42 6.44
CA ALA A 427 -11.27 13.35 7.16
C ALA A 427 -11.41 13.63 8.67
N ASP A 428 -12.44 14.35 9.11
CA ASP A 428 -12.70 14.64 10.53
C ASP A 428 -13.57 13.58 11.23
N ALA A 429 -13.84 12.43 10.62
CA ALA A 429 -14.69 11.37 11.18
C ALA A 429 -14.20 10.78 12.51
N ASP A 430 -12.94 11.00 12.88
CA ASP A 430 -12.38 10.64 14.18
C ASP A 430 -12.75 11.61 15.31
N VAL A 431 -13.22 12.83 15.02
CA VAL A 431 -13.52 13.86 16.03
C VAL A 431 -14.89 14.52 15.85
N ASN A 432 -15.54 14.33 14.71
CA ASN A 432 -16.82 14.93 14.37
C ASN A 432 -17.91 13.85 14.31
N GLU A 433 -18.91 13.96 15.16
CA GLU A 433 -19.96 12.95 15.33
C GLU A 433 -20.80 12.72 14.07
N GLU A 434 -21.07 13.75 13.27
CA GLU A 434 -21.82 13.62 12.02
C GLU A 434 -20.98 12.98 10.91
N SER A 435 -19.70 13.36 10.83
CA SER A 435 -18.75 12.72 9.91
C SER A 435 -18.52 11.25 10.29
N ALA A 436 -18.46 10.94 11.58
CA ALA A 436 -18.36 9.58 12.10
C ALA A 436 -19.59 8.76 11.70
N LYS A 437 -20.81 9.26 11.93
CA LYS A 437 -22.04 8.56 11.50
C LYS A 437 -21.99 8.16 10.04
N HIS A 438 -21.53 9.05 9.16
CA HIS A 438 -21.38 8.76 7.72
C HIS A 438 -20.27 7.75 7.42
N ALA A 439 -19.08 7.92 8.01
CA ALA A 439 -17.94 7.03 7.78
C ALA A 439 -18.18 5.58 8.27
N TRP A 440 -19.15 5.39 9.17
CA TRP A 440 -19.55 4.10 9.73
C TRP A 440 -20.77 3.46 9.04
N LEU A 441 -21.31 4.05 7.96
CA LEU A 441 -22.39 3.45 7.16
C LEU A 441 -21.92 2.26 6.33
N ASN A 442 -22.82 1.30 6.09
CA ASN A 442 -22.55 0.16 5.22
C ASN A 442 -22.17 0.61 3.79
N GLY A 443 -21.10 0.04 3.26
CA GLY A 443 -20.45 0.43 2.01
C GLY A 443 -19.49 1.64 2.09
N VAL A 444 -19.38 2.29 3.26
CA VAL A 444 -18.42 3.38 3.54
C VAL A 444 -17.36 2.92 4.54
N LEU A 445 -17.79 2.24 5.62
CA LEU A 445 -16.91 1.80 6.69
C LEU A 445 -15.94 0.68 6.26
N TYR A 446 -16.40 -0.16 5.32
CA TYR A 446 -15.66 -1.19 4.59
C TYR A 446 -15.81 -0.94 3.09
N SER A 447 -14.94 -1.58 2.30
CA SER A 447 -15.25 -1.81 0.89
C SER A 447 -16.49 -2.71 0.75
N ASN A 448 -17.28 -2.48 -0.29
CA ASN A 448 -18.45 -3.29 -0.62
C ASN A 448 -18.07 -4.78 -0.68
N GLY A 449 -18.87 -5.61 -0.01
CA GLY A 449 -18.61 -7.03 0.24
C GLY A 449 -18.17 -7.33 1.69
N ASN A 450 -17.87 -6.29 2.49
CA ASN A 450 -17.57 -6.37 3.92
C ASN A 450 -16.57 -7.50 4.25
N CYS A 451 -16.87 -8.35 5.22
CA CYS A 451 -16.02 -9.49 5.59
C CYS A 451 -16.20 -10.69 4.66
N THR A 452 -17.35 -10.82 3.98
CA THR A 452 -17.75 -11.99 3.20
C THR A 452 -16.71 -12.38 2.17
N ILE A 453 -16.20 -11.43 1.40
CA ILE A 453 -15.29 -11.72 0.29
C ILE A 453 -13.99 -12.39 0.78
N ARG A 454 -13.45 -11.93 1.91
CA ARG A 454 -12.22 -12.49 2.50
C ARG A 454 -12.48 -13.77 3.30
N GLN A 455 -13.59 -13.82 4.03
CA GLN A 455 -14.01 -14.99 4.80
C GLN A 455 -14.13 -16.24 3.92
N PHE A 456 -14.64 -16.06 2.70
CA PHE A 456 -14.82 -17.14 1.73
C PHE A 456 -13.76 -17.14 0.63
N GLY A 457 -12.57 -16.55 0.82
CA GLY A 457 -11.45 -16.70 -0.13
C GLY A 457 -11.78 -16.37 -1.60
N ILE A 458 -12.67 -15.40 -1.85
CA ILE A 458 -13.06 -15.01 -3.21
C ILE A 458 -11.95 -14.13 -3.80
N PRO A 459 -11.36 -14.48 -4.96
CA PRO A 459 -10.34 -13.66 -5.60
C PRO A 459 -10.95 -12.37 -6.14
N THR A 460 -10.22 -11.26 -5.96
CA THR A 460 -10.65 -9.93 -6.43
C THR A 460 -9.51 -9.15 -7.05
N VAL A 461 -9.79 -8.43 -8.13
CA VAL A 461 -8.91 -7.39 -8.70
C VAL A 461 -9.70 -6.10 -8.81
N SER A 462 -9.11 -4.99 -8.37
CA SER A 462 -9.74 -3.67 -8.45
C SER A 462 -8.92 -2.74 -9.34
N VAL A 463 -9.60 -2.02 -10.24
CA VAL A 463 -9.00 -1.04 -11.15
C VAL A 463 -9.77 0.29 -11.08
N PRO A 464 -9.17 1.44 -11.42
CA PRO A 464 -9.85 2.73 -11.34
C PRO A 464 -11.15 2.78 -12.15
N MET A 465 -12.26 3.15 -11.50
CA MET A 465 -13.57 3.40 -12.14
C MET A 465 -13.77 4.88 -12.48
N GLY A 466 -12.95 5.76 -11.91
CA GLY A 466 -12.97 7.20 -12.16
C GLY A 466 -12.92 8.02 -10.88
N VAL A 467 -13.18 9.32 -11.02
CA VAL A 467 -13.13 10.31 -9.94
C VAL A 467 -14.51 10.94 -9.77
N MET A 468 -15.03 10.95 -8.55
CA MET A 468 -16.33 11.55 -8.25
C MET A 468 -16.33 13.04 -8.56
N SER A 469 -17.33 13.51 -9.31
CA SER A 469 -17.39 14.89 -9.80
C SER A 469 -17.59 15.95 -8.72
N ASP A 470 -18.13 15.55 -7.57
CA ASP A 470 -18.49 16.44 -6.48
C ASP A 470 -17.45 16.49 -5.34
N THR A 471 -16.70 15.40 -5.13
CA THR A 471 -15.67 15.32 -4.08
C THR A 471 -14.24 15.32 -4.62
N GLY A 472 -14.04 14.99 -5.90
CA GLY A 472 -12.70 14.78 -6.46
C GLY A 472 -11.99 13.52 -5.94
N MET A 473 -12.69 12.63 -5.22
CA MET A 473 -12.14 11.38 -4.70
C MET A 473 -12.31 10.24 -5.72
N PRO A 474 -11.29 9.36 -5.90
CA PRO A 474 -11.40 8.23 -6.81
C PRO A 474 -12.26 7.11 -6.23
N VAL A 475 -12.85 6.30 -7.12
CA VAL A 475 -13.46 5.01 -6.77
C VAL A 475 -12.98 3.95 -7.76
N ASN A 476 -12.72 2.74 -7.25
CA ASN A 476 -12.34 1.61 -8.08
C ASN A 476 -13.56 0.75 -8.45
N LEU A 477 -13.44 0.00 -9.54
CA LEU A 477 -14.34 -1.08 -9.92
C LEU A 477 -13.66 -2.38 -9.50
N THR A 478 -14.34 -3.16 -8.65
CA THR A 478 -13.87 -4.47 -8.19
C THR A 478 -14.46 -5.55 -9.07
N PHE A 479 -13.61 -6.46 -9.53
CA PHE A 479 -13.95 -7.68 -10.25
C PHE A 479 -13.77 -8.86 -9.30
N ALA A 480 -14.67 -9.84 -9.36
CA ALA A 480 -14.55 -11.11 -8.66
C ALA A 480 -14.99 -12.29 -9.53
N SER A 481 -14.32 -13.43 -9.37
CA SER A 481 -14.59 -14.68 -10.06
C SER A 481 -14.41 -15.87 -9.13
N LYS A 482 -14.58 -17.10 -9.64
CA LYS A 482 -14.41 -18.35 -8.89
C LYS A 482 -12.99 -18.45 -8.31
N ALA A 483 -12.79 -19.19 -7.22
CA ALA A 483 -11.42 -19.34 -6.71
C ALA A 483 -10.53 -20.04 -7.75
N TYR A 484 -9.27 -19.59 -7.79
CA TYR A 484 -8.26 -20.04 -8.73
C TYR A 484 -8.53 -19.66 -10.20
N ASP A 485 -9.54 -18.82 -10.46
CA ASP A 485 -9.78 -18.19 -11.77
C ASP A 485 -9.06 -16.83 -11.92
N ASP A 486 -8.05 -16.59 -11.09
CA ASP A 486 -7.27 -15.35 -11.01
C ASP A 486 -6.68 -14.93 -12.38
N LYS A 487 -6.29 -15.90 -13.21
CA LYS A 487 -5.78 -15.64 -14.57
C LYS A 487 -6.80 -14.89 -15.42
N ASN A 488 -8.07 -15.31 -15.40
CA ASN A 488 -9.12 -14.64 -16.15
C ASN A 488 -9.46 -13.30 -15.51
N LEU A 489 -9.48 -13.24 -14.17
CA LEU A 489 -9.73 -12.02 -13.45
C LEU A 489 -8.75 -10.89 -13.82
N PHE A 490 -7.45 -11.20 -13.90
CA PHE A 490 -6.44 -10.27 -14.38
C PHE A 490 -6.63 -9.86 -15.84
N ARG A 491 -7.02 -10.80 -16.72
CA ARG A 491 -7.32 -10.48 -18.13
C ARG A 491 -8.50 -9.51 -18.24
N TYR A 492 -9.56 -9.73 -17.47
CA TYR A 492 -10.76 -8.88 -17.46
C TYR A 492 -10.45 -7.47 -16.95
N ALA A 493 -9.74 -7.38 -15.82
CA ALA A 493 -9.30 -6.11 -15.26
C ALA A 493 -8.36 -5.35 -16.22
N TYR A 494 -7.43 -6.05 -16.89
CA TYR A 494 -6.55 -5.47 -17.89
C TYR A 494 -7.32 -4.89 -19.08
N ALA A 495 -8.28 -5.65 -19.64
CA ALA A 495 -9.11 -5.17 -20.74
C ALA A 495 -9.92 -3.91 -20.36
N PHE A 496 -10.51 -3.89 -19.16
CA PHE A 496 -11.22 -2.71 -18.67
C PHE A 496 -10.28 -1.51 -18.43
N GLU A 497 -9.14 -1.72 -17.77
CA GLU A 497 -8.18 -0.65 -17.50
C GLU A 497 -7.66 -0.02 -18.80
N LYS A 498 -7.23 -0.84 -19.78
CA LYS A 498 -6.73 -0.33 -21.06
C LYS A 498 -7.83 0.27 -21.93
N GLY A 499 -9.05 -0.26 -21.86
CA GLY A 499 -10.21 0.30 -22.57
C GLY A 499 -10.71 1.63 -21.99
N SER A 500 -10.37 1.95 -20.74
CA SER A 500 -10.95 3.09 -20.01
C SER A 500 -9.94 4.19 -19.65
N SER A 501 -8.73 3.84 -19.22
CA SER A 501 -7.67 4.77 -18.78
C SER A 501 -8.14 5.82 -17.76
N LEU A 502 -8.96 5.41 -16.79
CA LEU A 502 -9.69 6.33 -15.89
C LEU A 502 -8.90 6.81 -14.67
N ARG A 503 -7.65 6.36 -14.49
CA ARG A 503 -6.77 6.88 -13.43
C ARG A 503 -6.48 8.37 -13.69
N GLN A 504 -6.53 9.17 -12.64
CA GLN A 504 -6.11 10.57 -12.67
C GLN A 504 -5.02 10.80 -11.62
N GLN A 505 -4.01 11.61 -11.95
CA GLN A 505 -2.99 11.98 -11.00
C GLN A 505 -3.61 12.80 -9.84
N PRO A 506 -3.24 12.54 -8.57
CA PRO A 506 -3.67 13.37 -7.45
C PRO A 506 -3.21 14.83 -7.59
N SER A 507 -4.11 15.78 -7.31
CA SER A 507 -3.86 17.22 -7.44
C SER A 507 -2.96 17.78 -6.34
N ARG A 508 -2.90 17.17 -5.15
CA ARG A 508 -2.13 17.67 -3.99
C ARG A 508 -0.65 17.24 -4.00
N THR A 509 -0.24 16.45 -4.98
CA THR A 509 1.16 16.04 -5.18
C THR A 509 1.57 16.17 -6.66
N PRO A 510 1.58 17.42 -7.19
CA PRO A 510 1.97 17.65 -8.58
C PRO A 510 3.42 17.22 -8.86
N GLN A 511 3.82 17.31 -10.12
CA GLN A 511 5.21 17.05 -10.51
C GLN A 511 6.13 18.14 -9.96
N LEU A 512 7.25 17.74 -9.35
CA LEU A 512 8.37 18.59 -8.96
C LEU A 512 9.36 18.75 -10.12
N ALA A 513 10.17 19.81 -10.09
CA ALA A 513 11.26 19.98 -11.06
C ALA A 513 12.24 18.79 -11.03
N THR A 514 12.47 18.24 -9.84
CA THR A 514 13.35 17.09 -9.59
C THR A 514 12.79 15.76 -10.11
N ASP A 515 11.51 15.66 -10.45
CA ASP A 515 10.90 14.41 -10.92
C ASP A 515 11.25 14.06 -12.37
N VAL A 516 11.88 14.98 -13.09
CA VAL A 516 12.16 14.83 -14.51
C VAL A 516 13.48 14.07 -14.72
N ILE A 517 13.42 13.05 -15.57
CA ILE A 517 14.54 12.30 -16.13
C ILE A 517 14.78 12.80 -17.55
N ALA A 518 15.98 13.33 -17.81
CA ALA A 518 16.39 13.71 -19.15
C ALA A 518 16.73 12.47 -19.98
N ARG A 519 16.18 12.36 -21.20
CA ARG A 519 16.48 11.25 -22.12
C ARG A 519 17.50 11.71 -23.16
N SER A 520 18.60 10.98 -23.29
CA SER A 520 19.57 11.16 -24.39
C SER A 520 19.38 10.06 -25.44
N GLN A 521 19.64 10.39 -26.72
CA GLN A 521 19.69 9.38 -27.78
C GLN A 521 20.95 8.51 -27.69
N GLU A 522 22.03 9.04 -27.10
CA GLU A 522 23.26 8.30 -26.87
C GLU A 522 23.21 7.56 -25.54
N ARG A 523 23.55 6.26 -25.58
CA ARG A 523 23.77 5.45 -24.39
C ARG A 523 25.10 5.89 -23.78
N LYS A 524 25.08 6.26 -22.50
CA LYS A 524 26.31 6.60 -21.77
C LYS A 524 26.89 5.34 -21.13
N ASP A 525 28.18 5.10 -21.37
CA ASP A 525 28.91 4.05 -20.65
C ASP A 525 29.07 4.45 -19.19
N ILE A 526 28.78 3.51 -18.28
CA ILE A 526 28.79 3.72 -16.84
C ILE A 526 30.11 3.16 -16.28
N GLY A 527 30.87 4.01 -15.60
CA GLY A 527 32.15 3.66 -14.97
C GLY A 527 32.03 2.64 -13.83
N PRO A 528 33.17 2.02 -13.44
CA PRO A 528 33.18 0.91 -12.48
C PRO A 528 32.94 1.33 -11.03
N SER A 529 33.23 2.59 -10.68
CA SER A 529 33.18 3.08 -9.29
C SER A 529 32.37 4.37 -9.17
N PRO A 530 31.61 4.55 -8.07
CA PRO A 530 30.95 5.81 -7.79
C PRO A 530 31.88 6.85 -7.15
N PRO A 531 31.54 8.15 -7.27
CA PRO A 531 32.29 9.23 -6.61
C PRO A 531 32.20 9.12 -5.09
N GLN A 532 33.19 9.65 -4.37
CA GLN A 532 33.13 9.72 -2.91
C GLN A 532 32.29 10.92 -2.43
N LEU A 533 31.54 10.72 -1.35
CA LEU A 533 30.73 11.75 -0.69
C LEU A 533 30.72 11.51 0.82
N THR A 534 30.99 12.56 1.60
CA THR A 534 30.62 12.62 3.02
C THR A 534 29.66 13.79 3.24
N MET A 535 28.82 13.68 4.26
CA MET A 535 27.89 14.72 4.67
C MET A 535 27.66 14.66 6.17
N ASP A 536 27.66 15.82 6.80
CA ASP A 536 27.23 16.04 8.17
C ASP A 536 26.49 17.39 8.24
N ALA A 537 25.76 17.63 9.32
CA ALA A 537 25.10 18.90 9.53
C ALA A 537 25.00 19.24 11.02
N THR A 538 24.94 20.54 11.30
CA THR A 538 24.68 21.09 12.63
C THR A 538 23.53 22.08 12.59
N ALA A 539 22.76 22.13 13.68
CA ALA A 539 21.63 23.04 13.83
C ALA A 539 21.85 23.93 15.06
N SER A 540 21.56 25.21 14.91
CA SER A 540 21.52 26.18 16.01
C SER A 540 20.23 26.98 15.95
N VAL A 541 19.82 27.56 17.08
CA VAL A 541 18.64 28.42 17.16
C VAL A 541 19.10 29.80 17.58
N GLY A 542 18.86 30.80 16.73
CA GLY A 542 19.26 32.19 16.96
C GLY A 542 18.21 33.14 16.40
N GLY A 543 17.80 34.14 17.18
CA GLY A 543 16.84 35.16 16.73
C GLY A 543 15.43 34.66 16.37
N GLY A 544 15.05 33.45 16.80
CA GLY A 544 13.75 32.84 16.47
C GLY A 544 13.75 32.03 15.17
N GLU A 545 14.88 31.93 14.48
CA GLU A 545 15.07 31.06 13.31
C GLU A 545 16.00 29.90 13.66
N ARG A 546 15.80 28.76 12.98
CA ARG A 546 16.67 27.60 13.05
C ARG A 546 17.69 27.74 11.92
N GLN A 547 18.97 27.85 12.26
CA GLN A 547 20.05 27.90 11.28
C GLN A 547 20.66 26.51 11.14
N LEU A 548 20.74 26.00 9.91
CA LEU A 548 21.40 24.76 9.56
C LEU A 548 22.72 25.06 8.85
N SER A 549 23.79 24.39 9.28
CA SER A 549 25.07 24.34 8.56
C SER A 549 25.28 22.91 8.10
N ILE A 550 25.27 22.70 6.78
CA ILE A 550 25.39 21.39 6.13
C ILE A 550 26.73 21.40 5.39
N PHE A 551 27.56 20.38 5.62
CA PHE A 551 28.91 20.34 5.08
C PHE A 551 29.39 18.92 4.83
N GLY A 552 30.46 18.78 4.05
CA GLY A 552 31.01 17.48 3.72
C GLY A 552 32.23 17.54 2.81
N SER A 553 32.55 16.40 2.21
CA SER A 553 33.66 16.26 1.26
C SER A 553 33.27 15.47 0.03
N VAL A 554 33.91 15.77 -1.10
CA VAL A 554 33.79 15.10 -2.40
C VAL A 554 35.16 14.96 -3.06
N ASP A 555 35.32 14.00 -3.96
CA ASP A 555 36.50 13.94 -4.84
C ASP A 555 36.29 14.85 -6.07
N GLU A 556 36.97 16.00 -6.11
CA GLU A 556 36.89 16.95 -7.22
C GLU A 556 37.36 16.36 -8.56
N GLY A 557 38.25 15.35 -8.52
CA GLY A 557 38.73 14.65 -9.72
C GLY A 557 37.59 13.94 -10.45
N GLU A 558 36.63 13.41 -9.70
CA GLU A 558 35.51 12.62 -10.20
C GLU A 558 34.21 13.43 -10.31
N LEU A 559 34.12 14.58 -9.64
CA LEU A 559 32.92 15.42 -9.55
C LEU A 559 32.47 15.99 -10.90
N CYS A 560 31.22 15.72 -11.28
CA CYS A 560 30.51 16.41 -12.36
C CYS A 560 29.53 17.45 -11.80
N GLU A 561 28.64 17.02 -10.89
CA GLU A 561 27.63 17.87 -10.25
C GLU A 561 27.50 17.48 -8.77
N LEU A 562 27.28 18.46 -7.89
CA LEU A 562 26.89 18.28 -6.49
C LEU A 562 25.58 19.04 -6.27
N HIS A 563 24.57 18.33 -5.77
CA HIS A 563 23.28 18.89 -5.38
C HIS A 563 23.05 18.63 -3.91
N VAL A 564 22.55 19.62 -3.18
CA VAL A 564 22.15 19.48 -1.78
C VAL A 564 20.71 19.91 -1.68
N TYR A 565 19.87 19.07 -1.08
CA TYR A 565 18.45 19.30 -0.93
C TYR A 565 18.07 19.36 0.54
N LEU A 566 17.18 20.28 0.87
CA LEU A 566 16.55 20.40 2.18
C LEU A 566 15.04 20.22 2.00
N ASP A 567 14.49 19.18 2.62
CA ASP A 567 13.05 18.92 2.63
C ASP A 567 12.40 18.87 1.22
N GLY A 568 13.19 18.43 0.24
CA GLY A 568 12.78 18.25 -1.16
C GLY A 568 13.09 19.43 -2.08
N ASP A 569 13.49 20.57 -1.53
CA ASP A 569 13.90 21.75 -2.28
C ASP A 569 15.43 21.78 -2.44
N GLU A 570 15.92 22.15 -3.62
CA GLU A 570 17.35 22.28 -3.89
C GLU A 570 17.90 23.55 -3.24
N LEU A 571 19.04 23.44 -2.56
CA LEU A 571 19.75 24.57 -2.00
C LEU A 571 20.66 25.19 -3.05
N GLU A 572 20.59 26.51 -3.17
CA GLU A 572 21.50 27.29 -4.02
C GLU A 572 22.84 27.52 -3.32
N ASP A 573 23.84 28.00 -4.08
CA ASP A 573 25.14 28.45 -3.56
C ASP A 573 25.97 27.41 -2.78
N VAL A 574 25.81 26.12 -3.07
CA VAL A 574 26.70 25.07 -2.53
C VAL A 574 28.10 25.27 -3.11
N LYS A 575 29.06 25.66 -2.26
CA LYS A 575 30.44 25.96 -2.67
C LYS A 575 31.34 24.76 -2.42
N VAL A 576 32.02 24.28 -3.45
CA VAL A 576 33.09 23.28 -3.33
C VAL A 576 34.44 24.00 -3.38
N ASN A 577 35.31 23.73 -2.41
CA ASN A 577 36.67 24.27 -2.34
C ASN A 577 37.63 23.22 -1.77
N GLN A 578 38.61 22.79 -2.58
CA GLN A 578 39.61 21.79 -2.21
C GLN A 578 38.98 20.49 -1.68
N GLY A 579 37.93 20.01 -2.36
CA GLY A 579 37.21 18.79 -2.03
C GLY A 579 36.28 18.89 -0.83
N LYS A 580 36.14 20.06 -0.21
CA LYS A 580 35.17 20.31 0.86
C LYS A 580 34.02 21.15 0.35
N TRP A 581 32.82 20.94 0.89
CA TRP A 581 31.65 21.74 0.57
C TRP A 581 30.87 22.12 1.81
N GLU A 582 30.19 23.26 1.75
CA GLU A 582 29.35 23.78 2.82
C GLU A 582 28.18 24.59 2.22
N VAL A 583 27.05 24.57 2.92
CA VAL A 583 25.92 25.47 2.70
C VAL A 583 25.25 25.79 4.04
N GLN A 584 24.85 27.05 4.22
CA GLN A 584 24.11 27.50 5.39
C GLN A 584 22.72 27.94 4.96
N VAL A 585 21.71 27.54 5.72
CA VAL A 585 20.31 27.85 5.41
C VAL A 585 19.54 28.14 6.70
N ASN A 586 18.75 29.21 6.66
CA ASN A 586 17.80 29.51 7.74
C ASN A 586 16.46 28.86 7.42
N THR A 587 15.93 28.15 8.40
CA THR A 587 14.64 27.47 8.31
C THR A 587 13.74 27.95 9.44
N LYS A 588 12.44 27.96 9.21
CA LYS A 588 11.48 28.15 10.30
C LYS A 588 11.39 26.87 11.11
N GLU A 589 11.29 27.01 12.43
CA GLU A 589 10.99 25.88 13.30
C GLU A 589 9.57 25.39 12.95
N TRP A 590 9.45 24.14 12.49
CA TRP A 590 8.16 23.60 12.09
C TRP A 590 7.49 22.89 13.26
N ARG A 591 6.31 23.36 13.65
CA ARG A 591 5.49 22.75 14.70
C ARG A 591 4.18 22.26 14.11
N ARG A 592 3.86 20.99 14.35
CA ARG A 592 2.54 20.43 14.01
C ARG A 592 1.43 21.09 14.83
N SER A 593 0.23 21.11 14.24
CA SER A 593 -0.98 21.68 14.84
C SER A 593 -1.66 20.77 15.87
N ARG A 594 -1.39 19.46 15.89
CA ARG A 594 -1.93 18.51 16.87
C ARG A 594 -0.81 17.85 17.71
N PRO A 595 -0.79 18.05 19.04
CA PRO A 595 0.33 17.65 19.91
C PRO A 595 0.26 16.26 20.59
N GLU A 596 -0.53 15.28 20.13
CA GLU A 596 -0.76 14.03 20.90
C GLU A 596 -0.51 12.70 20.16
N GLU A 597 0.08 12.72 18.96
CA GLU A 597 0.43 11.49 18.23
C GLU A 597 1.84 11.00 18.63
N LEU A 598 1.94 9.86 19.30
CA LEU A 598 3.23 9.24 19.66
C LEU A 598 3.99 8.84 18.40
N SER A 599 5.30 9.11 18.33
CA SER A 599 6.27 8.66 17.30
C SER A 599 5.94 8.94 15.83
N VAL A 600 5.09 9.91 15.53
CA VAL A 600 5.00 10.45 14.16
C VAL A 600 6.29 11.17 13.82
N HIS A 601 6.60 11.28 12.53
CA HIS A 601 7.73 12.05 12.02
C HIS A 601 7.94 13.32 12.83
N ASP A 602 9.09 13.40 13.50
CA ASP A 602 9.46 14.59 14.26
C ASP A 602 9.46 15.78 13.30
N SER A 603 8.44 16.62 13.44
CA SER A 603 8.22 17.79 12.61
C SER A 603 9.38 18.76 12.69
N SER A 604 10.14 18.75 13.79
CA SER A 604 11.30 19.59 13.99
C SER A 604 12.53 19.15 13.19
N LYS A 605 12.58 17.88 12.75
CA LYS A 605 13.70 17.35 11.96
C LYS A 605 13.51 17.57 10.47
N SER A 606 14.54 18.10 9.83
CA SER A 606 14.64 18.27 8.38
C SER A 606 15.36 17.10 7.73
N MET A 607 14.89 16.70 6.55
CA MET A 607 15.56 15.73 5.72
C MET A 607 16.54 16.46 4.81
N VAL A 608 17.83 16.20 4.98
CA VAL A 608 18.89 16.70 4.11
C VAL A 608 19.37 15.57 3.23
N LEU A 609 19.46 15.81 1.92
CA LEU A 609 19.96 14.85 0.95
C LEU A 609 21.04 15.51 0.10
N ALA A 610 22.23 14.94 0.07
CA ALA A 610 23.29 15.34 -0.87
C ALA A 610 23.42 14.27 -1.96
N LEU A 611 23.54 14.70 -3.22
CA LEU A 611 23.69 13.85 -4.40
C LEU A 611 24.87 14.35 -5.21
N VAL A 612 25.85 13.47 -5.43
CA VAL A 612 27.01 13.70 -6.29
C VAL A 612 26.85 12.88 -7.55
N LYS A 613 26.94 13.53 -8.71
CA LYS A 613 27.08 12.85 -10.00
C LYS A 613 28.54 12.86 -10.41
N GLY A 614 29.08 11.70 -10.74
CA GLY A 614 30.44 11.53 -11.20
C GLY A 614 30.57 11.66 -12.72
N LYS A 615 31.76 12.05 -13.20
CA LYS A 615 32.08 12.18 -14.64
C LYS A 615 31.89 10.90 -15.44
N GLN A 616 31.91 9.74 -14.76
CA GLN A 616 31.74 8.42 -15.38
C GLN A 616 30.29 7.89 -15.29
N GLY A 617 29.30 8.74 -15.01
CA GLY A 617 27.87 8.36 -15.01
C GLY A 617 27.41 7.55 -13.79
N ARG A 618 28.28 7.33 -12.80
CA ARG A 618 27.90 6.83 -11.46
C ARG A 618 27.62 7.99 -10.52
N SER A 619 26.73 7.75 -9.56
CA SER A 619 26.33 8.76 -8.58
C SER A 619 26.40 8.17 -7.17
N THR A 620 26.58 9.04 -6.18
CA THR A 620 26.54 8.72 -4.74
C THR A 620 25.61 9.69 -4.07
N ALA A 621 24.80 9.21 -3.14
CA ALA A 621 23.97 10.08 -2.32
C ALA A 621 24.05 9.70 -0.86
N SER A 622 23.82 10.69 0.00
CA SER A 622 23.73 10.54 1.45
C SER A 622 22.51 11.30 1.94
N MET A 623 21.87 10.79 2.99
CA MET A 623 20.70 11.40 3.60
C MET A 623 20.84 11.37 5.12
N ILE A 624 20.53 12.50 5.75
CA ILE A 624 20.47 12.62 7.22
C ILE A 624 19.18 13.35 7.63
N PHE A 625 18.74 13.06 8.85
CA PHE A 625 17.71 13.85 9.52
C PHE A 625 18.36 14.71 10.59
N ILE A 626 18.19 16.03 10.48
CA ILE A 626 18.72 17.01 11.43
C ILE A 626 17.64 17.79 12.12
#